data_AF-A0A7C5UJ90-F1
#
_entry.id   AF-A0A7C5UJ90-F1
#
_cell.length_a   1.000
_cell.length_b   1.000
_cell.length_c   1.000
_cell.angle_alpha   90.00
_cell.angle_beta   90.00
_cell.angle_gamma   90.00
#
_symmetry.space_group_name_H-M   'P 1'
#
loop_
_entity.id
_entity.type
_entity.pdbx_description
1 polymer ?
#
loop_
_entity_poly.entity_id
_entity_poly.type
_entity_poly.pdbx_seq_one_letter_code
_entity_poly.pdbx_strand_id
1 'polypeptide(L)'
;MRTMHGGVFSLLWRALDALAKGVAILEKLYVYRTEPPYAGFWMLQGFKAKNPALFRFEVDAYRNLKSLILYAPSGERLVLPREKFIVYAYNPRYESPAGESDLRAAYRAWRSKERILQLWDLFLAKYASPTLIGIYKCGSPPAQQEELLRALDKVQQETAIIVPEEVKVDALEFKQAGAESFAQAIAPHNAEIAESILGETLTTDEGQRVGSLALGQVHLKVLQTQLRALRADLAERVMHDRVIRPLVQLNFGSTPLPRFVWEESE
;
A
#
# COMPACT_ATOMS: atom_id res chain seq x y z
N MET A 1 -1.59 28.88 -23.26
CA MET A 1 -2.78 28.25 -22.64
C MET A 1 -2.35 27.56 -21.35
N ARG A 2 -2.50 28.20 -20.18
CA ARG A 2 -2.10 27.55 -18.91
C ARG A 2 -3.23 26.60 -18.50
N THR A 3 -3.04 25.32 -18.81
CA THR A 3 -3.87 24.19 -18.36
C THR A 3 -3.87 24.10 -16.83
N MET A 4 -4.85 23.38 -16.25
CA MET A 4 -4.86 23.09 -14.81
C MET A 4 -3.49 22.54 -14.38
N HIS A 5 -2.88 23.09 -13.34
CA HIS A 5 -1.57 22.66 -12.86
C HIS A 5 -1.60 21.19 -12.46
N GLY A 6 -0.71 20.38 -13.04
CA GLY A 6 -0.70 18.91 -12.93
C GLY A 6 -1.56 18.19 -13.98
N GLY A 7 -2.57 18.84 -14.56
CA GLY A 7 -3.43 18.25 -15.58
C GLY A 7 -4.38 17.17 -15.06
N VAL A 8 -5.29 16.71 -15.94
CA VAL A 8 -6.34 15.73 -15.60
C VAL A 8 -5.74 14.40 -15.17
N PHE A 9 -4.69 13.93 -15.86
CA PHE A 9 -4.00 12.70 -15.51
C PHE A 9 -3.49 12.72 -14.07
N SER A 10 -2.79 13.79 -13.64
CA SER A 10 -2.29 13.88 -12.26
C SER A 10 -3.41 13.91 -11.23
N LEU A 11 -4.57 14.50 -11.57
CA LEU A 11 -5.74 14.54 -10.69
C LEU A 11 -6.27 13.14 -10.45
N LEU A 12 -6.48 12.40 -11.53
CA LEU A 12 -6.96 11.02 -11.47
C LEU A 12 -5.94 10.10 -10.80
N TRP A 13 -4.65 10.27 -11.10
CA TRP A 13 -3.58 9.52 -10.45
C TRP A 13 -3.59 9.71 -8.92
N ARG A 14 -3.78 10.94 -8.43
CA ARG A 14 -3.90 11.21 -6.99
C ARG A 14 -5.25 10.77 -6.41
N ALA A 15 -6.28 10.57 -7.22
CA ALA A 15 -7.52 9.95 -6.77
C ALA A 15 -7.34 8.43 -6.56
N LEU A 16 -6.43 7.78 -7.29
CA LEU A 16 -6.12 6.36 -7.13
C LEU A 16 -5.49 6.01 -5.76
N ASP A 17 -5.02 7.00 -5.00
CA ASP A 17 -4.65 6.81 -3.59
C ASP A 17 -5.78 6.14 -2.78
N ALA A 18 -7.04 6.31 -3.20
CA ALA A 18 -8.20 5.67 -2.60
C ALA A 18 -8.15 4.13 -2.66
N LEU A 19 -7.49 3.52 -3.65
CA LEU A 19 -7.31 2.06 -3.71
C LEU A 19 -6.55 1.55 -2.48
N ALA A 20 -5.46 2.24 -2.12
CA ALA A 20 -4.60 1.88 -1.00
C ALA A 20 -5.12 2.40 0.37
N LYS A 21 -5.96 3.44 0.39
CA LYS A 21 -6.37 4.12 1.64
C LYS A 21 -7.88 4.06 1.91
N GLY A 22 -8.67 3.51 1.00
CA GLY A 22 -10.12 3.58 0.96
C GLY A 22 -10.66 4.92 0.44
N VAL A 23 -9.97 6.03 0.71
CA VAL A 23 -10.41 7.37 0.30
C VAL A 23 -9.26 8.25 -0.16
N ALA A 24 -9.52 9.08 -1.18
CA ALA A 24 -8.65 10.16 -1.60
C ALA A 24 -9.33 11.51 -1.37
N ILE A 25 -8.57 12.48 -0.82
CA ILE A 25 -9.03 13.84 -0.54
C ILE A 25 -8.13 14.82 -1.30
N LEU A 26 -8.72 15.61 -2.20
CA LEU A 26 -8.03 16.62 -2.98
C LEU A 26 -8.72 17.97 -2.77
N GLU A 27 -7.99 18.96 -2.29
CA GLU A 27 -8.48 20.34 -2.21
C GLU A 27 -8.44 20.98 -3.61
N LYS A 28 -9.57 21.56 -4.05
CA LYS A 28 -9.66 22.29 -5.31
C LYS A 28 -9.14 23.72 -5.11
N LEU A 29 -8.30 24.17 -6.04
CA LEU A 29 -7.80 25.54 -6.08
C LEU A 29 -8.48 26.28 -7.23
N TYR A 30 -9.46 27.09 -6.91
CA TYR A 30 -10.12 27.96 -7.89
C TYR A 30 -9.40 29.31 -7.97
N VAL A 31 -9.34 29.86 -9.19
CA VAL A 31 -8.85 31.20 -9.45
C VAL A 31 -9.89 31.94 -10.30
N TYR A 32 -10.27 33.14 -9.88
CA TYR A 32 -11.08 34.02 -10.71
C TYR A 32 -10.18 34.70 -11.74
N ARG A 33 -10.56 34.65 -13.02
CA ARG A 33 -9.78 35.23 -14.10
C ARG A 33 -10.25 36.65 -14.41
N THR A 34 -9.31 37.58 -14.44
CA THR A 34 -9.54 38.98 -14.80
C THR A 34 -9.10 39.30 -16.24
N GLU A 35 -8.31 38.43 -16.87
CA GLU A 35 -7.71 38.65 -18.18
C GLU A 35 -8.32 37.74 -19.27
N PRO A 36 -8.47 38.23 -20.52
CA PRO A 36 -8.91 37.42 -21.66
C PRO A 36 -8.01 36.19 -21.92
N PRO A 37 -8.51 35.10 -22.54
CA PRO A 37 -9.86 34.92 -23.09
C PRO A 37 -10.90 34.46 -22.05
N TYR A 38 -10.51 34.26 -20.79
CA TYR A 38 -11.38 33.69 -19.75
C TYR A 38 -11.78 34.71 -18.67
N ALA A 39 -11.67 36.01 -18.94
CA ALA A 39 -12.06 37.06 -18.00
C ALA A 39 -13.52 36.89 -17.57
N GLY A 40 -13.80 37.00 -16.27
CA GLY A 40 -15.13 36.81 -15.70
C GLY A 40 -15.45 35.39 -15.24
N PHE A 41 -14.57 34.41 -15.50
CA PHE A 41 -14.80 33.02 -15.15
C PHE A 41 -13.93 32.54 -13.99
N TRP A 42 -14.51 31.70 -13.13
CA TRP A 42 -13.79 30.86 -12.20
C TRP A 42 -13.18 29.67 -12.93
N MET A 43 -11.88 29.46 -12.72
CA MET A 43 -11.13 28.37 -13.32
C MET A 43 -10.53 27.49 -12.24
N LEU A 44 -10.53 26.17 -12.46
CA LEU A 44 -9.76 25.26 -11.62
C LEU A 44 -8.27 25.41 -11.95
N GLN A 45 -7.53 26.14 -11.12
CA GLN A 45 -6.10 26.38 -11.28
C GLN A 45 -5.30 25.10 -11.04
N GLY A 46 -5.74 24.28 -10.09
CA GLY A 46 -5.06 23.07 -9.68
C GLY A 46 -5.72 22.46 -8.46
N PHE A 47 -4.99 21.56 -7.82
CA PHE A 47 -5.49 20.81 -6.69
C PHE A 47 -4.34 20.38 -5.77
N LYS A 48 -4.65 20.15 -4.50
CA LYS A 48 -3.69 19.68 -3.49
C LYS A 48 -4.19 18.40 -2.85
N ALA A 49 -3.49 17.30 -3.07
CA ALA A 49 -3.74 16.05 -2.35
C ALA A 49 -3.51 16.26 -0.85
N LYS A 50 -4.38 15.69 -0.04
CA LYS A 50 -4.34 15.76 1.42
C LYS A 50 -4.16 14.36 1.98
N ASN A 51 -3.49 14.26 3.13
CA ASN A 51 -3.37 12.99 3.85
C ASN A 51 -4.73 12.66 4.50
N PRO A 52 -5.44 11.60 4.09
CA PRO A 52 -6.76 11.29 4.64
C PRO A 52 -6.75 10.99 6.14
N ALA A 53 -5.63 10.52 6.71
CA ALA A 53 -5.53 10.22 8.14
C ALA A 53 -5.77 11.44 9.05
N LEU A 54 -5.52 12.65 8.54
CA LEU A 54 -5.70 13.91 9.27
C LEU A 54 -7.15 14.42 9.23
N PHE A 55 -8.01 13.80 8.43
CA PHE A 55 -9.39 14.23 8.21
C PHE A 55 -10.38 13.29 8.88
N ARG A 56 -11.51 13.84 9.29
CA ARG A 56 -12.72 13.11 9.66
C ARG A 56 -13.89 13.67 8.85
N PHE A 57 -14.95 12.87 8.75
CA PHE A 57 -16.12 13.20 7.95
C PHE A 57 -17.30 13.50 8.87
N GLU A 58 -17.94 14.65 8.66
CA GLU A 58 -19.24 14.94 9.24
C GLU A 58 -20.32 14.58 8.23
N VAL A 59 -21.20 13.66 8.61
CA VAL A 59 -22.26 13.14 7.74
C VAL A 59 -23.64 13.41 8.35
N ASP A 60 -24.66 13.46 7.51
CA ASP A 60 -26.05 13.48 7.97
C ASP A 60 -26.59 12.09 8.32
N ALA A 61 -27.87 12.02 8.71
CA ALA A 61 -28.54 10.77 9.06
C ALA A 61 -28.59 9.75 7.91
N TYR A 62 -28.42 10.20 6.67
CA TYR A 62 -28.41 9.39 5.45
C TYR A 62 -26.99 9.14 4.92
N ARG A 63 -25.96 9.45 5.72
CA ARG A 63 -24.53 9.33 5.40
C ARG A 63 -24.05 10.24 4.27
N ASN A 64 -24.81 11.28 3.91
CA ASN A 64 -24.31 12.29 2.99
C ASN A 64 -23.24 13.14 3.66
N LEU A 65 -22.11 13.31 2.99
CA LEU A 65 -20.98 14.09 3.50
C LEU A 65 -21.31 15.60 3.50
N LYS A 66 -21.40 16.20 4.69
CA LYS A 66 -21.67 17.62 4.91
C LYS A 66 -20.39 18.45 4.98
N SER A 67 -19.43 18.03 5.79
CA SER A 67 -18.18 18.77 6.00
C SER A 67 -17.01 17.83 6.28
N LEU A 68 -15.80 18.35 6.09
CA LEU A 68 -14.57 17.67 6.47
C LEU A 68 -14.02 18.33 7.73
N ILE A 69 -13.66 17.53 8.73
CA ILE A 69 -13.02 18.02 9.95
C ILE A 69 -11.52 17.75 9.82
N LEU A 70 -10.71 18.79 9.85
CA LEU A 70 -9.25 18.70 9.87
C LEU A 70 -8.74 19.00 11.26
N TYR A 71 -7.87 18.14 11.78
CA TYR A 71 -7.05 18.46 12.95
C TYR A 71 -5.74 19.08 12.48
N ALA A 72 -5.62 20.40 12.65
CA ALA A 72 -4.40 21.10 12.29
C ALA A 72 -3.23 20.64 13.18
N PRO A 73 -1.97 20.76 12.72
CA PRO A 73 -0.81 20.45 13.56
C PRO A 73 -0.76 21.24 14.88
N SER A 74 -1.43 22.40 14.93
CA SER A 74 -1.62 23.22 16.13
C SER A 74 -2.60 22.63 17.16
N GLY A 75 -3.29 21.53 16.83
CA GLY A 75 -4.36 20.94 17.65
C GLY A 75 -5.75 21.54 17.42
N GLU A 76 -5.86 22.59 16.59
CA GLU A 76 -7.13 23.21 16.26
C GLU A 76 -8.01 22.30 15.40
N ARG A 77 -9.30 22.24 15.74
CA ARG A 77 -10.32 21.56 14.95
C ARG A 77 -10.91 22.53 13.94
N LEU A 78 -10.60 22.32 12.66
CA LEU A 78 -11.12 23.12 11.56
C LEU A 78 -12.26 22.37 10.86
N VAL A 79 -13.43 22.99 10.79
CA VAL A 79 -14.56 22.49 9.99
C VAL A 79 -14.46 23.11 8.60
N LEU A 80 -14.30 22.27 7.59
CA LEU A 80 -14.05 22.67 6.22
C LEU A 80 -15.23 22.29 5.32
N PRO A 81 -15.67 23.20 4.42
CA PRO A 81 -16.80 22.95 3.55
C PRO A 81 -16.49 21.83 2.55
N ARG A 82 -17.46 20.92 2.35
CA ARG A 82 -17.36 19.77 1.43
C ARG A 82 -17.02 20.21 0.00
N GLU A 83 -17.59 21.33 -0.44
CA GLU A 83 -17.54 21.83 -1.81
C GLU A 83 -16.13 22.18 -2.24
N LYS A 84 -15.24 22.48 -1.29
CA LYS A 84 -13.81 22.77 -1.55
C LYS A 84 -13.00 21.51 -1.90
N PHE A 85 -13.51 20.32 -1.60
CA PHE A 85 -12.78 19.07 -1.75
C PHE A 85 -13.42 18.12 -2.75
N ILE A 86 -12.57 17.49 -3.57
CA ILE A 86 -12.87 16.23 -4.21
C ILE A 86 -12.61 15.16 -3.15
N VAL A 87 -13.65 14.41 -2.78
CA VAL A 87 -13.52 13.25 -1.89
C VAL A 87 -14.03 12.07 -2.69
N TYR A 88 -13.12 11.16 -2.98
CA TYR A 88 -13.36 9.93 -3.71
C TYR A 88 -13.23 8.76 -2.76
N ALA A 89 -14.37 8.16 -2.40
CA ALA A 89 -14.42 6.95 -1.58
C ALA A 89 -14.46 5.74 -2.52
N TYR A 90 -13.41 4.93 -2.47
CA TYR A 90 -13.31 3.69 -3.24
C TYR A 90 -14.00 2.55 -2.49
N ASN A 91 -14.75 1.72 -3.22
CA ASN A 91 -15.51 0.58 -2.69
C ASN A 91 -16.24 0.85 -1.35
N PRO A 92 -17.07 1.92 -1.25
CA PRO A 92 -17.67 2.31 0.02
C PRO A 92 -18.69 1.29 0.52
N ARG A 93 -18.41 0.67 1.66
CA ARG A 93 -19.40 -0.17 2.36
C ARG A 93 -20.44 0.69 3.06
N TYR A 94 -21.71 0.41 2.80
CA TYR A 94 -22.83 1.09 3.44
C TYR A 94 -22.76 2.62 3.30
N GLU A 95 -22.36 3.13 2.13
CA GLU A 95 -22.20 4.58 1.87
C GLU A 95 -21.20 5.29 2.79
N SER A 96 -20.20 4.56 3.33
CA SER A 96 -19.15 5.18 4.15
C SER A 96 -18.28 6.12 3.31
N PRO A 97 -18.09 7.40 3.73
CA PRO A 97 -17.24 8.35 3.01
C PRO A 97 -15.74 8.01 3.10
N ALA A 98 -15.36 7.06 3.97
CA ALA A 98 -13.98 6.61 4.11
C ALA A 98 -13.59 5.50 3.12
N GLY A 99 -14.56 4.91 2.41
CA GLY A 99 -14.33 3.80 1.49
C GLY A 99 -13.77 2.54 2.16
N GLU A 100 -13.23 1.64 1.35
CA GLU A 100 -12.51 0.45 1.75
C GLU A 100 -11.27 0.24 0.87
N SER A 101 -10.15 -0.14 1.46
CA SER A 101 -8.89 -0.37 0.71
C SER A 101 -8.73 -1.82 0.28
N ASP A 102 -8.16 -2.03 -0.91
CA ASP A 102 -7.74 -3.36 -1.40
C ASP A 102 -6.69 -4.01 -0.49
N LEU A 103 -5.85 -3.19 0.15
CA LEU A 103 -4.83 -3.67 1.10
C LEU A 103 -5.43 -4.35 2.33
N ARG A 104 -6.72 -4.11 2.61
CA ARG A 104 -7.43 -4.79 3.69
C ARG A 104 -7.55 -6.30 3.44
N ALA A 105 -7.81 -6.71 2.20
CA ALA A 105 -7.90 -8.12 1.83
C ALA A 105 -6.51 -8.79 1.88
N ALA A 106 -5.48 -8.10 1.35
CA ALA A 106 -4.10 -8.58 1.34
C ALA A 106 -3.43 -8.62 2.74
N TYR A 107 -4.00 -7.95 3.75
CA TYR A 107 -3.37 -7.76 5.06
C TYR A 107 -2.96 -9.06 5.75
N ARG A 108 -3.82 -10.10 5.70
CA ARG A 108 -3.56 -11.37 6.39
C ARG A 108 -2.37 -12.11 5.77
N ALA A 109 -2.33 -12.19 4.44
CA ALA A 109 -1.26 -12.83 3.68
C ALA A 109 0.07 -12.08 3.89
N TRP A 110 0.04 -10.74 3.77
CA TRP A 110 1.21 -9.90 4.05
C TRP A 110 1.74 -10.10 5.48
N ARG A 111 0.86 -10.06 6.49
CA ARG A 111 1.28 -10.22 7.89
C ARG A 111 1.92 -11.58 8.14
N SER A 112 1.37 -12.64 7.57
CA SER A 112 1.95 -13.99 7.69
C SER A 112 3.29 -14.08 6.97
N LYS A 113 3.41 -13.53 5.76
CA LYS A 113 4.66 -13.46 5.01
C LYS A 113 5.75 -12.71 5.78
N GLU A 114 5.47 -11.55 6.36
CA GLU A 114 6.43 -10.78 7.16
C GLU A 114 7.01 -11.61 8.32
N ARG A 115 6.17 -12.41 9.00
CA ARG A 115 6.64 -13.30 10.07
C ARG A 115 7.53 -14.43 9.55
N ILE A 116 7.18 -14.98 8.39
CA ILE A 116 7.99 -16.03 7.75
C ILE A 116 9.36 -15.46 7.35
N LEU A 117 9.40 -14.24 6.78
CA LEU A 117 10.64 -13.54 6.43
C LEU A 117 11.51 -13.31 7.67
N GLN A 118 10.94 -12.83 8.78
CA GLN A 118 11.69 -12.66 10.04
C GLN A 118 12.28 -13.97 10.56
N LEU A 119 11.54 -15.08 10.47
CA LEU A 119 12.05 -16.41 10.85
C LEU A 119 13.13 -16.89 9.89
N TRP A 120 12.99 -16.58 8.59
CA TRP A 120 13.99 -16.91 7.59
C TRP A 120 15.29 -16.13 7.84
N ASP A 121 15.21 -14.84 8.14
CA ASP A 121 16.39 -14.02 8.52
C ASP A 121 17.10 -14.60 9.75
N LEU A 122 16.33 -15.00 10.78
CA LEU A 122 16.89 -15.66 11.97
C LEU A 122 17.53 -17.01 11.62
N PHE A 123 16.90 -17.79 10.75
CA PHE A 123 17.45 -19.05 10.27
C PHE A 123 18.77 -18.83 9.52
N LEU A 124 18.83 -17.86 8.61
CA LEU A 124 20.04 -17.51 7.86
C LEU A 124 21.15 -17.02 8.79
N ALA A 125 20.82 -16.22 9.81
CA ALA A 125 21.78 -15.77 10.81
C ALA A 125 22.37 -16.95 11.61
N LYS A 126 21.53 -17.89 12.05
CA LYS A 126 21.98 -19.11 12.74
C LYS A 126 22.75 -20.06 11.85
N TYR A 127 22.44 -20.10 10.56
CA TYR A 127 23.18 -20.90 9.58
C TYR A 127 24.57 -20.33 9.32
N ALA A 128 24.69 -18.99 9.20
CA ALA A 128 25.96 -18.31 9.03
C ALA A 128 26.83 -18.33 10.30
N SER A 129 26.19 -18.30 11.48
CA SER A 129 26.86 -18.37 12.78
C SER A 129 26.16 -19.42 13.67
N PRO A 130 26.58 -20.70 13.60
CA PRO A 130 25.95 -21.75 14.37
C PRO A 130 26.16 -21.52 15.87
N THR A 131 25.17 -21.95 16.66
CA THR A 131 25.28 -21.89 18.12
C THR A 131 26.33 -22.90 18.58
N LEU A 132 27.30 -22.43 19.36
CA LEU A 132 28.34 -23.29 19.91
C LEU A 132 27.89 -23.83 21.27
N ILE A 133 28.18 -25.10 21.51
CA ILE A 133 28.02 -25.75 22.81
C ILE A 133 29.42 -26.04 23.36
N GLY A 134 29.71 -25.50 24.54
CA GLY A 134 30.85 -25.91 25.35
C GLY A 134 30.47 -27.05 26.30
N ILE A 135 31.18 -28.16 26.20
CA ILE A 135 31.00 -29.32 27.07
C ILE A 135 32.19 -29.39 28.03
N TYR A 136 31.91 -29.41 29.34
CA TYR A 136 32.90 -29.52 30.41
C TYR A 136 32.55 -30.67 31.37
N LYS A 137 33.52 -31.13 32.16
CA LYS A 137 33.32 -32.26 33.09
C LYS A 137 32.49 -31.85 34.32
N CYS A 138 31.61 -32.74 34.76
CA CYS A 138 30.84 -32.54 35.99
C CYS A 138 31.80 -32.44 37.19
N GLY A 139 31.68 -31.36 37.98
CA GLY A 139 32.59 -31.04 39.09
C GLY A 139 33.66 -29.98 38.79
N SER A 140 33.72 -29.45 37.56
CA SER A 140 34.61 -28.32 37.23
C SER A 140 34.29 -27.06 38.05
N PRO A 141 35.31 -26.30 38.49
CA PRO A 141 35.11 -25.04 39.22
C PRO A 141 34.28 -24.02 38.42
N PRO A 142 33.45 -23.18 39.06
CA PRO A 142 32.67 -22.14 38.39
C PRO A 142 33.50 -21.20 37.51
N ALA A 143 34.72 -20.87 37.95
CA ALA A 143 35.65 -20.02 37.18
C ALA A 143 36.00 -20.60 35.81
N GLN A 144 36.12 -21.92 35.71
CA GLN A 144 36.44 -22.61 34.45
C GLN A 144 35.23 -22.59 33.48
N GLN A 145 34.01 -22.56 34.01
CA GLN A 145 32.78 -22.43 33.21
C GLN A 145 32.65 -21.03 32.62
N GLU A 146 32.94 -19.99 33.41
CA GLU A 146 32.93 -18.61 32.94
C GLU A 146 34.02 -18.34 31.90
N GLU A 147 35.22 -18.91 32.08
CA GLU A 147 36.31 -18.80 31.11
C GLU A 147 35.95 -19.48 29.79
N LEU A 148 35.33 -20.66 29.84
CA LEU A 148 34.83 -21.34 28.65
C LEU A 148 33.74 -20.53 27.93
N LEU A 149 32.79 -19.95 28.66
CA LEU A 149 31.76 -19.10 28.06
C LEU A 149 32.36 -17.87 27.37
N ARG A 150 33.33 -17.20 28.01
CA ARG A 150 34.07 -16.07 27.40
C ARG A 150 34.85 -16.50 26.15
N ALA A 151 35.43 -17.70 26.16
CA ALA A 151 36.10 -18.24 24.99
C ALA A 151 35.12 -18.48 23.83
N LEU A 152 33.92 -19.01 24.11
CA LEU A 152 32.86 -19.22 23.11
C LEU A 152 32.34 -17.90 22.53
N ASP A 153 32.16 -16.86 23.35
CA ASP A 153 31.76 -15.53 22.87
C ASP A 153 32.80 -14.94 21.89
N LYS A 154 34.09 -15.22 22.12
CA LYS A 154 35.16 -14.81 21.20
C LYS A 154 35.13 -15.57 19.88
N VAL A 155 34.69 -16.83 19.82
CA VAL A 155 34.60 -17.59 18.55
C VAL A 155 33.67 -16.93 17.54
N GLN A 156 32.63 -16.23 18.00
CA GLN A 156 31.75 -15.49 17.08
C GLN A 156 32.47 -14.31 16.40
N GLN A 157 33.59 -13.84 16.95
CA GLN A 157 34.37 -12.70 16.46
C GLN A 157 35.74 -13.11 15.87
N GLU A 158 36.31 -14.23 16.35
CA GLU A 158 37.66 -14.71 16.05
C GLU A 158 37.62 -16.07 15.35
N THR A 159 38.46 -16.26 14.32
CA THR A 159 38.46 -17.46 13.47
C THR A 159 39.09 -18.70 14.12
N ALA A 160 39.78 -18.56 15.26
CA ALA A 160 40.45 -19.67 15.93
C ALA A 160 40.50 -19.45 17.46
N ILE A 161 40.25 -20.50 18.23
CA ILE A 161 40.38 -20.52 19.69
C ILE A 161 41.17 -21.74 20.15
N ILE A 162 41.81 -21.64 21.31
CA ILE A 162 42.51 -22.74 21.99
C ILE A 162 41.68 -23.15 23.20
N VAL A 163 41.36 -24.44 23.30
CA VAL A 163 40.65 -25.02 24.45
C VAL A 163 41.46 -26.18 25.05
N PRO A 164 41.37 -26.41 26.37
CA PRO A 164 41.99 -27.59 27.00
C PRO A 164 41.47 -28.89 26.38
N GLU A 165 42.31 -29.94 26.33
CA GLU A 165 41.99 -31.23 25.70
C GLU A 165 40.73 -31.90 26.29
N GLU A 166 40.39 -31.58 27.54
CA GLU A 166 39.25 -32.13 28.27
C GLU A 166 37.92 -31.42 27.98
N VAL A 167 37.98 -30.30 27.24
CA VAL A 167 36.83 -29.45 26.91
C VAL A 167 36.52 -29.61 25.43
N LYS A 168 35.28 -29.99 25.13
CA LYS A 168 34.83 -30.17 23.75
C LYS A 168 33.94 -28.99 23.36
N VAL A 169 34.26 -28.36 22.24
CA VAL A 169 33.40 -27.35 21.60
C VAL A 169 32.77 -27.99 20.38
N ASP A 170 31.47 -28.17 20.41
CA ASP A 170 30.69 -28.67 19.28
C ASP A 170 29.77 -27.57 18.76
N ALA A 171 29.69 -27.41 17.44
CA ALA A 171 28.62 -26.62 16.85
C ALA A 171 27.32 -27.44 16.89
N LEU A 172 26.21 -26.81 17.28
CA LEU A 172 24.89 -27.41 17.09
C LEU A 172 24.64 -27.57 15.58
N GLU A 173 24.63 -28.82 15.12
CA GLU A 173 24.30 -29.14 13.73
C GLU A 173 22.85 -28.70 13.42
N PHE A 174 22.72 -27.63 12.65
CA PHE A 174 21.47 -27.32 11.98
C PHE A 174 21.32 -28.23 10.76
N LYS A 175 20.30 -29.09 10.76
CA LYS A 175 19.93 -29.82 9.53
C LYS A 175 19.65 -28.79 8.44
N GLN A 176 20.37 -28.86 7.31
CA GLN A 176 20.17 -28.00 6.14
C GLN A 176 18.73 -28.06 5.57
N ALA A 177 17.98 -29.12 5.90
CA ALA A 177 16.59 -29.29 5.52
C ALA A 177 15.71 -28.20 6.15
N GLY A 178 15.42 -27.14 5.40
CA GLY A 178 14.53 -26.06 5.84
C GLY A 178 14.62 -24.78 5.02
N ALA A 179 15.77 -24.48 4.40
CA ALA A 179 15.95 -23.23 3.64
C ALA A 179 14.95 -23.12 2.46
N GLU A 180 14.78 -24.20 1.68
CA GLU A 180 13.81 -24.26 0.59
C GLU A 180 12.35 -24.20 1.09
N SER A 181 12.09 -24.63 2.33
CA SER A 181 10.75 -24.61 2.93
C SER A 181 10.24 -23.19 3.15
N PHE A 182 11.12 -22.22 3.46
CA PHE A 182 10.73 -20.82 3.62
C PHE A 182 10.26 -20.21 2.29
N ALA A 183 11.00 -20.42 1.20
CA ALA A 183 10.62 -19.94 -0.11
C ALA A 183 9.27 -20.53 -0.57
N GLN A 184 9.07 -21.83 -0.35
CA GLN A 184 7.80 -22.52 -0.64
C GLN A 184 6.65 -21.99 0.23
N ALA A 185 6.90 -21.60 1.48
CA ALA A 185 5.90 -21.02 2.36
C ALA A 185 5.52 -19.56 1.99
N ILE A 186 6.43 -18.81 1.34
CA ILE A 186 6.18 -17.42 0.91
C ILE A 186 5.33 -17.36 -0.36
N ALA A 187 5.53 -18.29 -1.31
CA ALA A 187 4.84 -18.33 -2.60
C ALA A 187 3.30 -18.19 -2.49
N PRO A 188 2.57 -19.01 -1.68
CA PRO A 188 1.12 -18.88 -1.59
C PRO A 188 0.68 -17.51 -1.04
N HIS A 189 1.45 -16.90 -0.14
CA HIS A 189 1.12 -15.57 0.36
C HIS A 189 1.33 -14.47 -0.68
N ASN A 190 2.32 -14.60 -1.58
CA ASN A 190 2.46 -13.68 -2.71
C ASN A 190 1.26 -13.79 -3.66
N ALA A 191 0.83 -15.02 -3.96
CA ALA A 191 -0.34 -15.27 -4.80
C ALA A 191 -1.62 -14.69 -4.17
N GLU A 192 -1.87 -14.93 -2.87
CA GLU A 192 -3.02 -14.35 -2.15
C GLU A 192 -3.02 -12.81 -2.16
N ILE A 193 -1.85 -12.17 -2.03
CA ILE A 193 -1.71 -10.70 -2.12
C ILE A 193 -2.08 -10.22 -3.53
N ALA A 194 -1.54 -10.86 -4.56
CA ALA A 194 -1.82 -10.50 -5.96
C ALA A 194 -3.32 -10.68 -6.28
N GLU A 195 -3.90 -11.82 -5.90
CA GLU A 195 -5.32 -12.11 -6.12
C GLU A 195 -6.23 -11.12 -5.38
N SER A 196 -5.86 -10.71 -4.16
CA SER A 196 -6.62 -9.75 -3.38
C SER A 196 -6.71 -8.36 -4.03
N ILE A 197 -5.72 -7.98 -4.85
CA ILE A 197 -5.63 -6.64 -5.45
C ILE A 197 -6.06 -6.67 -6.93
N LEU A 198 -5.59 -7.65 -7.70
CA LEU A 198 -5.82 -7.75 -9.13
C LEU A 198 -7.01 -8.66 -9.48
N GLY A 199 -7.45 -9.52 -8.55
CA GLY A 199 -8.45 -10.56 -8.82
C GLY A 199 -7.96 -11.68 -9.72
N GLU A 200 -6.65 -11.74 -10.01
CA GLU A 200 -6.00 -12.84 -10.71
C GLU A 200 -4.56 -13.07 -10.22
N THR A 201 -4.01 -14.26 -10.49
CA THR A 201 -2.69 -14.70 -10.00
C THR A 201 -1.67 -14.93 -11.12
N LEU A 202 -2.13 -15.25 -12.34
CA LEU A 202 -1.29 -15.88 -13.36
C LEU A 202 -0.35 -14.94 -14.13
N THR A 203 -0.69 -13.66 -14.27
CA THR A 203 0.18 -12.70 -14.97
C THR A 203 1.40 -12.29 -14.15
N THR A 204 1.40 -12.56 -12.84
CA THR A 204 2.47 -12.14 -11.91
C THR A 204 3.41 -13.28 -11.52
N ASP A 205 2.96 -14.55 -11.54
CA ASP A 205 3.67 -15.65 -10.85
C ASP A 205 4.11 -16.86 -11.72
N GLU A 206 3.74 -16.95 -13.00
CA GLU A 206 4.03 -18.16 -13.80
C GLU A 206 4.88 -17.93 -15.06
N GLY A 207 6.20 -17.98 -14.89
CA GLY A 207 7.17 -18.21 -15.97
C GLY A 207 7.47 -19.69 -16.27
N GLN A 208 6.84 -20.66 -15.58
CA GLN A 208 7.31 -22.06 -15.57
C GLN A 208 6.30 -23.15 -16.02
N ARG A 209 5.05 -22.84 -16.38
CA ARG A 209 4.09 -23.87 -16.82
C ARG A 209 3.67 -23.71 -18.29
N VAL A 210 3.85 -24.79 -19.06
CA VAL A 210 3.48 -24.92 -20.47
C VAL A 210 1.95 -25.04 -20.58
N GLY A 211 1.31 -24.15 -21.34
CA GLY A 211 -0.16 -23.96 -21.40
C GLY A 211 -0.64 -22.53 -21.11
N SER A 212 0.30 -21.62 -20.82
CA SER A 212 0.13 -20.28 -20.26
C SER A 212 -0.56 -19.22 -21.13
N LEU A 213 -0.62 -19.38 -22.46
CA LEU A 213 -1.11 -18.32 -23.35
C LEU A 213 -2.63 -18.12 -23.27
N ALA A 214 -3.42 -19.19 -23.43
CA ALA A 214 -4.87 -19.12 -23.38
C ALA A 214 -5.37 -18.74 -21.96
N LEU A 215 -4.69 -19.26 -20.94
CA LEU A 215 -4.97 -18.93 -19.55
C LEU A 215 -4.64 -17.46 -19.26
N GLY A 216 -3.47 -16.98 -19.70
CA GLY A 216 -3.05 -15.58 -19.58
C GLY A 216 -4.01 -14.60 -20.26
N GLN A 217 -4.61 -14.97 -21.40
CA GLN A 217 -5.64 -14.14 -22.07
C GLN A 217 -6.92 -13.99 -21.23
N VAL A 218 -7.37 -15.05 -20.57
CA VAL A 218 -8.55 -15.00 -19.68
C VAL A 218 -8.27 -14.10 -18.48
N HIS A 219 -7.11 -14.24 -17.84
CA HIS A 219 -6.70 -13.39 -16.73
C HIS A 219 -6.59 -11.92 -17.15
N LEU A 220 -5.94 -11.62 -18.27
CA LEU A 220 -5.88 -10.25 -18.78
C LEU A 220 -7.27 -9.63 -19.00
N LYS A 221 -8.26 -10.43 -19.43
CA LYS A 221 -9.63 -9.96 -19.63
C LYS A 221 -10.34 -9.61 -18.32
N VAL A 222 -10.06 -10.35 -17.24
CA VAL A 222 -10.59 -10.04 -15.90
C VAL A 222 -10.01 -8.71 -15.42
N LEU A 223 -8.69 -8.54 -15.46
CA LEU A 223 -8.01 -7.27 -15.17
C LEU A 223 -8.61 -6.11 -15.95
N GLN A 224 -8.72 -6.26 -17.27
CA GLN A 224 -9.26 -5.23 -18.15
C GLN A 224 -10.68 -4.85 -17.78
N THR A 225 -11.50 -5.82 -17.37
CA THR A 225 -12.88 -5.58 -16.93
C THR A 225 -12.90 -4.75 -15.65
N GLN A 226 -12.06 -5.07 -14.66
CA GLN A 226 -11.93 -4.29 -13.44
C GLN A 226 -11.42 -2.88 -13.71
N LEU A 227 -10.39 -2.74 -14.56
CA LEU A 227 -9.84 -1.43 -14.95
C LEU A 227 -10.88 -0.57 -15.68
N ARG A 228 -11.71 -1.16 -16.54
CA ARG A 228 -12.83 -0.44 -17.20
C ARG A 228 -13.85 0.04 -16.19
N ALA A 229 -14.23 -0.78 -15.21
CA ALA A 229 -15.14 -0.37 -14.15
C ALA A 229 -14.56 0.78 -13.32
N LEU A 230 -13.29 0.70 -12.92
CA LEU A 230 -12.60 1.78 -12.20
C LEU A 230 -12.51 3.06 -13.03
N ARG A 231 -12.22 2.96 -14.33
CA ARG A 231 -12.21 4.11 -15.25
C ARG A 231 -13.58 4.80 -15.32
N ALA A 232 -14.66 4.02 -15.45
CA ALA A 232 -16.01 4.55 -15.47
C ALA A 232 -16.35 5.25 -14.15
N ASP A 233 -16.01 4.64 -13.02
CA ASP A 233 -16.27 5.19 -11.69
C ASP A 233 -15.50 6.51 -11.45
N LEU A 234 -14.23 6.60 -11.83
CA LEU A 234 -13.45 7.83 -11.77
C LEU A 234 -14.00 8.92 -12.71
N ALA A 235 -14.41 8.55 -13.92
CA ALA A 235 -15.01 9.49 -14.86
C ALA A 235 -16.28 10.13 -14.29
N GLU A 236 -17.14 9.33 -13.66
CA GLU A 236 -18.40 9.79 -13.09
C GLU A 236 -18.19 10.50 -11.74
N ARG A 237 -17.68 9.78 -10.73
CA ARG A 237 -17.63 10.26 -9.35
C ARG A 237 -16.56 11.33 -9.10
N VAL A 238 -15.49 11.37 -9.89
CA VAL A 238 -14.42 12.35 -9.73
C VAL A 238 -14.57 13.46 -10.76
N MET A 239 -14.48 13.13 -12.06
CA MET A 239 -14.48 14.16 -13.10
C MET A 239 -15.84 14.82 -13.25
N HIS A 240 -16.90 14.04 -13.45
CA HIS A 240 -18.22 14.62 -13.68
C HIS A 240 -18.77 15.32 -12.43
N ASP A 241 -18.84 14.62 -11.30
CA ASP A 241 -19.54 15.14 -10.11
C ASP A 241 -18.75 16.15 -9.28
N ARG A 242 -17.41 16.03 -9.22
CA ARG A 242 -16.60 16.84 -8.29
C ARG A 242 -15.78 17.93 -8.97
N VAL A 243 -15.54 17.79 -10.28
CA VAL A 243 -14.77 18.74 -11.08
C VAL A 243 -15.67 19.51 -12.04
N ILE A 244 -16.30 18.82 -13.00
CA ILE A 244 -17.05 19.43 -14.09
C ILE A 244 -18.32 20.09 -13.58
N ARG A 245 -19.20 19.36 -12.89
CA ARG A 245 -20.48 19.87 -12.39
C ARG A 245 -20.29 21.15 -11.55
N PRO A 246 -19.39 21.20 -10.54
CA PRO A 246 -19.20 22.41 -9.75
C PRO A 246 -18.61 23.57 -10.56
N LEU A 247 -17.68 23.29 -11.49
CA LEU A 247 -17.08 24.34 -12.32
C LEU A 247 -18.09 24.96 -13.28
N VAL A 248 -18.96 24.14 -13.88
CA VAL A 248 -20.04 24.63 -14.76
C VAL A 248 -21.06 25.41 -13.95
N GLN A 249 -21.50 24.89 -12.80
CA GLN A 249 -22.45 25.58 -11.94
C GLN A 249 -21.95 26.94 -11.46
N LEU A 250 -20.65 27.05 -11.11
CA LEU A 250 -20.04 28.32 -10.68
C LEU A 250 -19.99 29.39 -11.78
N ASN A 251 -19.95 28.98 -13.05
CA ASN A 251 -19.75 29.90 -14.18
C ASN A 251 -21.00 30.15 -15.02
N PHE A 252 -21.87 29.15 -15.15
CA PHE A 252 -22.99 29.12 -16.09
C PHE A 252 -24.32 28.76 -15.41
N GLY A 253 -24.31 28.44 -14.11
CA GLY A 253 -25.51 28.02 -13.39
C GLY A 253 -26.02 26.64 -13.83
N SER A 254 -27.33 26.52 -14.03
CA SER A 254 -27.98 25.24 -14.32
C SER A 254 -28.08 24.98 -15.83
N THR A 255 -26.94 24.66 -16.46
CA THR A 255 -26.86 24.29 -17.89
C THR A 255 -26.56 22.79 -18.06
N PRO A 256 -26.80 22.22 -19.26
CA PRO A 256 -26.36 20.86 -19.59
C PRO A 256 -24.86 20.69 -19.30
N LEU A 257 -24.51 19.57 -18.66
CA LEU A 257 -23.15 19.28 -18.24
C LEU A 257 -22.42 18.47 -19.31
N PRO A 258 -21.18 18.83 -19.68
CA PRO A 258 -20.38 17.97 -20.52
C PRO A 258 -20.03 16.67 -19.79
N ARG A 259 -19.88 15.58 -20.54
CA ARG A 259 -19.50 14.27 -20.02
C ARG A 259 -18.01 14.03 -20.27
N PHE A 260 -17.30 13.62 -19.22
CA PHE A 260 -15.94 13.11 -19.36
C PHE A 260 -15.98 11.68 -19.90
N VAL A 261 -15.27 11.43 -21.00
CA VAL A 261 -15.15 10.11 -21.61
C VAL A 261 -13.67 9.78 -21.82
N TRP A 262 -13.34 8.51 -21.66
CA TRP A 262 -12.01 8.00 -21.98
C TRP A 262 -11.96 7.69 -23.48
N GLU A 263 -10.86 8.05 -24.14
CA GLU A 263 -10.57 7.54 -25.47
C GLU A 263 -10.18 6.06 -25.34
N GLU A 264 -10.97 5.19 -25.95
CA GLU A 264 -10.59 3.79 -26.13
C GLU A 264 -9.66 3.74 -27.35
N SER A 265 -8.37 3.59 -27.10
CA SER A 265 -7.43 3.16 -28.15
C SER A 265 -7.73 1.70 -28.47
N GLU A 266 -8.09 1.43 -29.72
CA GLU A 266 -8.28 0.08 -30.29
C GLU A 266 -7.07 -0.84 -30.04
#